data_AF-A0A956RVK5-F1
#
_entry.id   AF-A0A956RVK5-F1
#
_cell.length_a   1.000
_cell.length_b   1.000
_cell.length_c   1.000
_cell.angle_alpha   90.00
_cell.angle_beta   90.00
_cell.angle_gamma   90.00
#
_symmetry.space_group_name_H-M   'P 1'
#
loop_
_entity.id
_entity.type
_entity.pdbx_description
1 polymer ?
#
loop_
_entity_poly.entity_id
_entity_poly.type
_entity_poly.pdbx_seq_one_letter_code
_entity_poly.pdbx_strand_id
1 'polypeptide(L)'
;MQSKLRFWQIIFIVSSFFFVSAHLGAKAPAEIKKEFSGIDRIKISTISGDCFVKKGDSKTIAVIMNHTYGAESGFVPVMEKHGSLLVLKEEFEGRSSNGSSIWNLSIPDGIDLKFSTASGEFEITGLKVELDANSASGDMELSDVQGELDINTASGQIDGQNIRGDHVALNTASGRIKLKDVEADLKASAASGEISALNLMGNIRLSVASGDIDIDGCKGELKASAASGDIVIIGFTLTDESSVSAASGDVEVKLAASPEYDLSLSAASGDCQLDFNGNDINGTFDLTARANRNRISAPFQFDREEIHKRWGDTEMVTKTAKVGKGTPYISISSASGKVEVRK
;
A
#
# COMPACT_ATOMS: atom_id res chain seq x y z
N MET A 1 36.52 -87.25 -28.99
CA MET A 1 35.47 -86.21 -29.00
C MET A 1 34.96 -86.06 -27.57
N GLN A 2 35.57 -85.17 -26.79
CA GLN A 2 35.24 -84.92 -25.38
C GLN A 2 34.68 -83.50 -25.25
N SER A 3 33.55 -83.32 -24.56
CA SER A 3 33.16 -82.02 -23.99
C SER A 3 32.67 -82.23 -22.56
N LYS A 4 33.39 -81.62 -21.63
CA LYS A 4 33.32 -81.79 -20.17
C LYS A 4 32.21 -80.92 -19.57
N LEU A 5 31.46 -81.50 -18.62
CA LEU A 5 30.77 -80.78 -17.55
C LEU A 5 31.77 -79.95 -16.74
N ARG A 6 31.41 -78.72 -16.35
CA ARG A 6 32.15 -77.93 -15.36
C ARG A 6 31.25 -77.55 -14.20
N PHE A 7 31.72 -77.98 -13.03
CA PHE A 7 31.22 -77.74 -11.69
C PHE A 7 31.34 -76.26 -11.28
N TRP A 8 30.36 -75.81 -10.50
CA TRP A 8 30.35 -74.54 -9.76
C TRP A 8 31.42 -74.52 -8.65
N GLN A 9 32.16 -73.42 -8.52
CA GLN A 9 32.90 -73.07 -7.31
C GLN A 9 32.27 -71.82 -6.70
N ILE A 10 31.82 -71.96 -5.44
CA ILE A 10 31.34 -70.90 -4.57
C ILE A 10 32.57 -70.25 -3.93
N ILE A 11 32.77 -68.95 -4.14
CA ILE A 11 33.78 -68.15 -3.43
C ILE A 11 33.03 -67.24 -2.45
N PHE A 12 33.26 -67.45 -1.16
CA PHE A 12 32.93 -66.50 -0.10
C PHE A 12 33.92 -65.34 -0.15
N ILE A 13 33.44 -64.10 -0.41
CA ILE A 13 34.21 -62.88 -0.18
C ILE A 13 33.62 -62.17 1.02
N VAL A 14 34.50 -61.98 2.01
CA VAL A 14 34.25 -61.37 3.30
C VAL A 14 33.91 -59.88 3.13
N SER A 15 32.87 -59.48 3.86
CA SER A 15 32.41 -58.11 4.05
C SER A 15 33.52 -57.19 4.58
N SER A 16 33.77 -56.09 3.89
CA SER A 16 34.32 -54.87 4.50
C SER A 16 33.28 -53.77 4.40
N PHE A 17 32.52 -53.59 5.48
CA PHE A 17 31.77 -52.37 5.76
C PHE A 17 32.78 -51.23 5.98
N PHE A 18 32.93 -50.36 4.99
CA PHE A 18 33.48 -49.03 5.25
C PHE A 18 32.36 -48.15 5.79
N PHE A 19 32.39 -47.90 7.10
CA PHE A 19 31.69 -46.76 7.69
C PHE A 19 32.36 -45.50 7.18
N VAL A 20 31.77 -44.88 6.14
CA VAL A 20 32.02 -43.46 5.88
C VAL A 20 31.17 -42.70 6.89
N SER A 21 31.82 -42.11 7.88
CA SER A 21 31.19 -41.14 8.78
C SER A 21 30.49 -40.07 7.94
N ALA A 22 29.15 -40.08 7.98
CA ALA A 22 28.34 -38.99 7.48
C ALA A 22 28.74 -37.73 8.26
N HIS A 23 29.53 -36.88 7.63
CA HIS A 23 29.58 -35.49 8.05
C HIS A 23 28.17 -34.92 7.85
N LEU A 24 27.55 -34.45 8.93
CA LEU A 24 26.46 -33.50 8.90
C LEU A 24 26.99 -32.24 8.19
N GLY A 25 26.98 -32.27 6.86
CA GLY A 25 27.08 -31.06 6.06
C GLY A 25 25.70 -30.43 6.06
N ALA A 26 25.60 -29.21 6.59
CA ALA A 26 24.48 -28.34 6.26
C ALA A 26 24.37 -28.33 4.73
N LYS A 27 23.28 -28.87 4.19
CA LYS A 27 23.02 -28.91 2.75
C LYS A 27 22.96 -27.45 2.30
N ALA A 28 23.95 -27.00 1.52
CA ALA A 28 23.94 -25.66 0.96
C ALA A 28 22.58 -25.45 0.24
N PRO A 29 21.94 -24.28 0.38
CA PRO A 29 20.67 -24.02 -0.30
C PRO A 29 20.85 -24.27 -1.79
N ALA A 30 19.88 -24.96 -2.39
CA ALA A 30 19.92 -25.24 -3.83
C ALA A 30 19.65 -23.92 -4.56
N GLU A 31 20.72 -23.29 -5.04
CA GLU A 31 20.65 -22.09 -5.85
C GLU A 31 20.33 -22.45 -7.30
N ILE A 32 19.27 -21.89 -7.85
CA ILE A 32 18.87 -22.05 -9.25
C ILE A 32 18.98 -20.69 -9.94
N LYS A 33 19.81 -20.62 -10.99
CA LYS A 33 20.02 -19.40 -11.78
C LYS A 33 19.57 -19.62 -13.22
N LYS A 34 18.74 -18.71 -13.74
CA LYS A 34 18.30 -18.72 -15.15
C LYS A 34 18.21 -17.29 -15.70
N GLU A 35 18.43 -17.17 -17.00
CA GLU A 35 18.27 -15.92 -17.75
C GLU A 35 17.24 -16.10 -18.85
N PHE A 36 16.45 -15.06 -19.09
CA PHE A 36 15.40 -15.04 -20.11
C PHE A 36 15.51 -13.76 -20.93
N SER A 37 15.26 -13.85 -22.23
CA SER A 37 15.25 -12.72 -23.16
C SER A 37 13.92 -12.67 -23.92
N GLY A 38 13.54 -11.50 -24.44
CA GLY A 38 12.29 -11.31 -25.20
C GLY A 38 11.05 -11.62 -24.36
N ILE A 39 11.02 -11.10 -23.14
CA ILE A 39 9.92 -11.19 -22.19
C ILE A 39 9.36 -9.79 -22.02
N ASP A 40 8.04 -9.67 -22.15
CA ASP A 40 7.31 -8.42 -21.92
C ASP A 40 6.45 -8.52 -20.65
N ARG A 41 6.17 -9.75 -20.20
CA ARG A 41 5.28 -10.04 -19.07
C ARG A 41 5.87 -11.09 -18.14
N ILE A 42 5.73 -10.87 -16.84
CA ILE A 42 6.14 -11.82 -15.80
C ILE A 42 4.95 -12.11 -14.90
N LYS A 43 4.67 -13.39 -14.68
CA LYS A 43 3.73 -13.84 -13.65
C LYS A 43 4.49 -14.62 -12.59
N ILE A 44 4.42 -14.15 -11.35
CA ILE A 44 5.03 -14.76 -10.18
C ILE A 44 3.91 -15.22 -9.25
N SER A 45 3.96 -16.47 -8.81
CA SER A 45 2.99 -17.03 -7.87
C SER A 45 3.71 -17.84 -6.80
N THR A 46 3.87 -17.26 -5.61
CA THR A 46 4.47 -17.91 -4.44
C THR A 46 3.39 -18.34 -3.46
N ILE A 47 3.73 -19.24 -2.54
CA ILE A 47 2.88 -19.55 -1.38
C ILE A 47 3.40 -18.73 -0.21
N SER A 48 4.67 -18.95 0.16
CA SER A 48 5.33 -18.26 1.27
C SER A 48 6.70 -17.73 0.89
N GLY A 49 7.12 -17.89 -0.37
CA GLY A 49 8.42 -17.41 -0.82
C GLY A 49 8.45 -15.90 -1.00
N ASP A 50 9.53 -15.31 -0.50
CA ASP A 50 9.80 -13.88 -0.64
C ASP A 50 10.29 -13.58 -2.06
N CYS A 51 9.91 -12.42 -2.59
CA CYS A 51 10.25 -12.02 -3.94
C CYS A 51 10.80 -10.59 -3.96
N PHE A 52 12.05 -10.48 -4.40
CA PHE A 52 12.78 -9.24 -4.50
C PHE A 52 13.02 -8.94 -5.99
N VAL A 53 12.41 -7.86 -6.48
CA VAL A 53 12.48 -7.43 -7.88
C VAL A 53 13.21 -6.10 -7.96
N LYS A 54 14.27 -6.06 -8.75
CA LYS A 54 15.01 -4.81 -8.98
C LYS A 54 15.27 -4.57 -10.45
N LYS A 55 15.62 -3.33 -10.75
CA LYS A 55 16.11 -2.98 -12.08
C LYS A 55 17.38 -3.75 -12.45
N GLY A 56 17.31 -4.45 -13.57
CA GLY A 56 18.40 -5.17 -14.22
C GLY A 56 18.91 -4.44 -15.46
N ASP A 57 19.60 -5.19 -16.32
CA ASP A 57 19.96 -4.69 -17.64
C ASP A 57 18.72 -4.56 -18.55
N SER A 58 18.85 -3.83 -19.67
CA SER A 58 17.74 -3.49 -20.55
C SER A 58 17.27 -4.61 -21.48
N LYS A 59 17.87 -5.82 -21.45
CA LYS A 59 17.63 -6.85 -22.49
C LYS A 59 17.30 -8.22 -21.94
N THR A 60 17.64 -8.51 -20.70
CA THR A 60 17.50 -9.83 -20.10
C THR A 60 16.89 -9.75 -18.71
N ILE A 61 16.16 -10.81 -18.38
CA ILE A 61 15.66 -11.04 -17.03
C ILE A 61 16.53 -12.11 -16.41
N ALA A 62 17.20 -11.76 -15.31
CA ALA A 62 17.92 -12.71 -14.48
C ALA A 62 17.04 -13.15 -13.30
N VAL A 63 16.91 -14.45 -13.10
CA VAL A 63 16.18 -15.06 -11.99
C VAL A 63 17.13 -15.91 -11.17
N ILE A 64 17.24 -15.62 -9.88
CA ILE A 64 17.99 -16.41 -8.90
C ILE A 64 17.02 -16.84 -7.82
N MET A 65 16.81 -18.14 -7.68
CA MET A 65 15.92 -18.71 -6.65
C MET A 65 16.73 -19.59 -5.71
N ASN A 66 16.58 -19.35 -4.41
CA ASN A 66 17.18 -20.15 -3.35
C ASN A 66 16.07 -20.75 -2.49
N HIS A 67 16.28 -21.97 -2.00
CA HIS A 67 15.35 -22.55 -1.02
C HIS A 67 16.04 -23.45 0.00
N THR A 68 15.36 -23.65 1.13
CA THR A 68 15.78 -24.53 2.23
C THR A 68 14.91 -25.79 2.35
N TYR A 69 13.86 -25.92 1.53
CA TYR A 69 12.97 -27.08 1.56
C TYR A 69 13.72 -28.41 1.38
N GLY A 70 13.43 -29.36 2.29
CA GLY A 70 13.94 -30.73 2.22
C GLY A 70 13.38 -31.50 1.02
N ALA A 71 14.01 -32.61 0.64
CA ALA A 71 13.59 -33.40 -0.53
C ALA A 71 12.17 -33.99 -0.35
N GLU A 72 11.77 -34.25 0.88
CA GLU A 72 10.45 -34.73 1.30
C GLU A 72 9.32 -33.71 1.13
N SER A 73 9.66 -32.43 0.94
CA SER A 73 8.66 -31.39 0.69
C SER A 73 7.99 -31.53 -0.68
N GLY A 74 8.66 -32.18 -1.64
CA GLY A 74 8.23 -32.18 -3.03
C GLY A 74 8.16 -30.76 -3.61
N PHE A 75 8.96 -29.83 -3.11
CA PHE A 75 9.04 -28.46 -3.62
C PHE A 75 9.61 -28.44 -5.04
N VAL A 76 8.86 -27.85 -5.97
CA VAL A 76 9.23 -27.68 -7.36
C VAL A 76 9.14 -26.20 -7.73
N PRO A 77 10.28 -25.52 -7.93
CA PRO A 77 10.32 -24.16 -8.45
C PRO A 77 10.17 -24.20 -9.97
N VAL A 78 9.07 -23.69 -10.49
CA VAL A 78 8.81 -23.65 -11.93
C VAL A 78 9.27 -22.32 -12.50
N MET A 79 10.01 -22.37 -13.61
CA MET A 79 10.49 -21.22 -14.36
C MET A 79 10.33 -21.51 -15.86
N GLU A 80 9.20 -21.12 -16.43
CA GLU A 80 8.82 -21.46 -17.80
C GLU A 80 8.57 -20.22 -18.65
N LYS A 81 9.13 -20.23 -19.86
CA LYS A 81 8.89 -19.19 -20.87
C LYS A 81 7.85 -19.68 -21.88
N HIS A 82 6.80 -18.89 -22.05
CA HIS A 82 5.71 -19.10 -23.00
C HIS A 82 5.63 -17.89 -23.95
N GLY A 83 6.39 -17.92 -25.05
CA GLY A 83 6.50 -16.75 -25.93
C GLY A 83 7.17 -15.58 -25.20
N SER A 84 6.47 -14.46 -25.03
CA SER A 84 6.95 -13.29 -24.26
C SER A 84 6.48 -13.26 -22.80
N LEU A 85 5.83 -14.32 -22.32
CA LEU A 85 5.44 -14.48 -20.91
C LEU A 85 6.46 -15.36 -20.17
N LEU A 86 6.94 -14.90 -19.04
CA LEU A 86 7.70 -15.70 -18.07
C LEU A 86 6.80 -16.07 -16.89
N VAL A 87 6.65 -17.35 -16.62
CA VAL A 87 5.89 -17.88 -15.47
C VAL A 87 6.85 -18.43 -14.43
N LEU A 88 6.82 -17.85 -13.24
CA LEU A 88 7.54 -18.28 -12.05
C LEU A 88 6.51 -18.73 -11.00
N LYS A 89 6.58 -19.97 -10.52
CA LYS A 89 5.65 -20.46 -9.49
C LYS A 89 6.28 -21.48 -8.55
N GLU A 90 5.71 -21.57 -7.36
CA GLU A 90 6.01 -22.59 -6.37
C GLU A 90 4.97 -23.71 -6.42
N GLU A 91 5.42 -24.94 -6.60
CA GLU A 91 4.58 -26.13 -6.49
C GLU A 91 5.08 -27.03 -5.36
N PHE A 92 4.14 -27.65 -4.64
CA PHE A 92 4.44 -28.61 -3.59
C PHE A 92 3.67 -29.90 -3.85
N GLU A 93 4.40 -30.99 -4.04
CA GLU A 93 3.83 -32.34 -4.20
C GLU A 93 3.71 -33.08 -2.85
N GLY A 94 4.44 -32.62 -1.83
CA GLY A 94 4.46 -33.20 -0.49
C GLY A 94 3.53 -32.51 0.52
N ARG A 95 3.46 -33.07 1.74
CA ARG A 95 2.68 -32.51 2.87
C ARG A 95 3.54 -31.74 3.89
N SER A 96 4.86 -31.79 3.77
CA SER A 96 5.81 -31.15 4.67
C SER A 96 6.32 -29.85 4.03
N SER A 97 6.06 -28.71 4.66
CA SER A 97 6.41 -27.39 4.12
C SER A 97 7.41 -26.64 5.00
N ASN A 98 8.25 -27.35 5.77
CA ASN A 98 9.29 -26.69 6.56
C ASN A 98 10.44 -26.27 5.63
N GLY A 99 10.53 -24.96 5.41
CA GLY A 99 11.54 -24.32 4.60
C GLY A 99 11.08 -22.94 4.17
N SER A 100 11.92 -22.30 3.38
CA SER A 100 11.69 -21.00 2.78
C SER A 100 12.23 -21.00 1.36
N SER A 101 11.71 -20.09 0.55
CA SER A 101 12.16 -19.80 -0.81
C SER A 101 12.33 -18.30 -0.96
N ILE A 102 13.35 -17.90 -1.72
CA ILE A 102 13.65 -16.51 -2.01
C ILE A 102 13.87 -16.39 -3.51
N TRP A 103 13.09 -15.53 -4.16
CA TRP A 103 13.13 -15.23 -5.58
C TRP A 103 13.73 -13.84 -5.81
N ASN A 104 14.94 -13.79 -6.34
CA ASN A 104 15.58 -12.53 -6.74
C ASN A 104 15.45 -12.38 -8.26
N LEU A 105 14.82 -11.30 -8.70
CA LEU A 105 14.69 -10.95 -10.10
C LEU A 105 15.41 -9.64 -10.41
N SER A 106 16.11 -9.60 -11.52
CA SER A 106 16.60 -8.37 -12.14
C SER A 106 15.95 -8.23 -13.51
N ILE A 107 15.12 -7.21 -13.69
CA ILE A 107 14.26 -7.05 -14.89
C ILE A 107 14.47 -5.68 -15.54
N PRO A 108 14.25 -5.54 -16.87
CA PRO A 108 14.24 -4.24 -17.52
C PRO A 108 12.98 -3.43 -17.15
N ASP A 109 13.01 -2.13 -17.44
CA ASP A 109 11.79 -1.30 -17.40
C ASP A 109 10.78 -1.76 -18.47
N GLY A 110 9.51 -1.41 -18.28
CA GLY A 110 8.43 -1.61 -19.25
C GLY A 110 7.84 -3.01 -19.26
N ILE A 111 8.12 -3.80 -18.23
CA ILE A 111 7.52 -5.13 -18.01
C ILE A 111 6.15 -4.97 -17.33
N ASP A 112 5.16 -5.75 -17.77
CA ASP A 112 3.94 -6.00 -17.00
C ASP A 112 4.20 -7.16 -16.03
N LEU A 113 4.13 -6.85 -14.74
CA LEU A 113 4.47 -7.73 -13.63
C LEU A 113 3.22 -8.05 -12.82
N LYS A 114 2.86 -9.33 -12.81
CA LYS A 114 1.83 -9.88 -11.92
C LYS A 114 2.47 -10.67 -10.80
N PHE A 115 2.21 -10.28 -9.56
CA PHE A 115 2.66 -10.98 -8.36
C PHE A 115 1.46 -11.47 -7.54
N SER A 116 1.54 -12.70 -7.05
CA SER A 116 0.54 -13.25 -6.14
C SER A 116 1.21 -14.13 -5.09
N THR A 117 0.86 -13.93 -3.82
CA THR A 117 1.36 -14.75 -2.72
C THR A 117 0.31 -14.99 -1.65
N ALA A 118 0.47 -16.06 -0.86
CA ALA A 118 -0.30 -16.19 0.38
C ALA A 118 0.36 -15.36 1.49
N SER A 119 1.67 -15.48 1.70
CA SER A 119 2.33 -14.86 2.85
C SER A 119 3.76 -14.35 2.63
N GLY A 120 4.33 -14.51 1.43
CA GLY A 120 5.70 -14.06 1.15
C GLY A 120 5.80 -12.54 1.05
N GLU A 121 6.95 -11.98 1.40
CA GLU A 121 7.24 -10.57 1.20
C GLU A 121 7.47 -10.26 -0.28
N PHE A 122 7.07 -9.07 -0.72
CA PHE A 122 7.37 -8.57 -2.06
C PHE A 122 8.03 -7.20 -1.98
N GLU A 123 9.25 -7.11 -2.50
CA GLU A 123 9.97 -5.85 -2.66
C GLU A 123 10.15 -5.55 -4.14
N ILE A 124 9.86 -4.31 -4.56
CA ILE A 124 10.18 -3.82 -5.90
C ILE A 124 10.91 -2.48 -5.84
N THR A 125 12.08 -2.41 -6.48
CA THR A 125 12.97 -1.24 -6.39
C THR A 125 13.47 -0.73 -7.75
N GLY A 126 13.29 0.58 -7.99
CA GLY A 126 13.98 1.34 -9.03
C GLY A 126 13.47 1.13 -10.46
N LEU A 127 12.20 0.77 -10.65
CA LEU A 127 11.65 0.28 -11.91
C LEU A 127 10.54 1.17 -12.48
N LYS A 128 10.49 1.26 -13.82
CA LYS A 128 9.28 1.68 -14.53
C LYS A 128 8.46 0.45 -14.94
N VAL A 129 7.26 0.26 -14.40
CA VAL A 129 6.53 -1.02 -14.45
C VAL A 129 5.02 -0.82 -14.48
N GLU A 130 4.28 -1.78 -15.04
CA GLU A 130 2.86 -1.99 -14.75
C GLU A 130 2.78 -3.15 -13.75
N LEU A 131 2.28 -2.90 -12.53
CA LEU A 131 2.30 -3.86 -11.42
C LEU A 131 0.88 -4.19 -10.97
N ASP A 132 0.57 -5.49 -10.95
CA ASP A 132 -0.62 -6.07 -10.32
C ASP A 132 -0.15 -7.06 -9.25
N ALA A 133 -0.21 -6.65 -7.98
CA ALA A 133 0.31 -7.42 -6.84
C ALA A 133 -0.80 -7.77 -5.84
N ASN A 134 -0.93 -9.06 -5.52
CA ASN A 134 -1.96 -9.56 -4.62
C ASN A 134 -1.37 -10.42 -3.51
N SER A 135 -1.79 -10.21 -2.27
CA SER A 135 -1.34 -10.98 -1.12
C SER A 135 -2.47 -11.27 -0.14
N ALA A 136 -2.39 -12.40 0.56
CA ALA A 136 -3.25 -12.60 1.73
C ALA A 136 -2.63 -11.91 2.97
N SER A 137 -1.36 -12.16 3.29
CA SER A 137 -0.74 -11.63 4.51
C SER A 137 0.71 -11.17 4.35
N GLY A 138 1.33 -11.37 3.20
CA GLY A 138 2.67 -10.87 2.90
C GLY A 138 2.67 -9.35 2.70
N ASP A 139 3.74 -8.71 3.16
CA ASP A 139 3.98 -7.29 3.06
C ASP A 139 4.47 -6.90 1.66
N MET A 140 4.18 -5.65 1.26
CA MET A 140 4.50 -5.10 -0.05
C MET A 140 5.34 -3.84 0.14
N GLU A 141 6.60 -3.87 -0.30
CA GLU A 141 7.51 -2.74 -0.25
C GLU A 141 7.83 -2.24 -1.66
N LEU A 142 7.66 -0.94 -1.89
CA LEU A 142 7.91 -0.27 -3.16
C LEU A 142 8.84 0.91 -2.96
N SER A 143 9.93 0.94 -3.71
CA SER A 143 10.91 2.03 -3.64
C SER A 143 11.34 2.50 -5.04
N ASP A 144 11.27 3.80 -5.29
CA ASP A 144 11.69 4.41 -6.57
C ASP A 144 10.97 3.77 -7.79
N VAL A 145 9.65 3.59 -7.67
CA VAL A 145 8.81 2.92 -8.69
C VAL A 145 8.02 3.94 -9.51
N GLN A 146 7.99 3.75 -10.82
CA GLN A 146 7.20 4.56 -11.75
C GLN A 146 6.22 3.72 -12.57
N GLY A 147 4.97 4.14 -12.72
CA GLY A 147 4.02 3.52 -13.66
C GLY A 147 2.63 3.31 -13.08
N GLU A 148 1.93 2.29 -13.58
CA GLU A 148 0.59 1.92 -13.12
C GLU A 148 0.70 0.81 -12.07
N LEU A 149 0.14 1.06 -10.88
CA LEU A 149 0.27 0.16 -9.73
C LEU A 149 -1.12 -0.20 -9.18
N ASP A 150 -1.42 -1.50 -9.06
CA ASP A 150 -2.59 -2.04 -8.37
C ASP A 150 -2.12 -3.09 -7.36
N ILE A 151 -2.24 -2.77 -6.07
CA ILE A 151 -1.72 -3.60 -4.98
C ILE A 151 -2.82 -3.85 -3.97
N ASN A 152 -3.10 -5.13 -3.72
CA ASN A 152 -4.13 -5.58 -2.82
C ASN A 152 -3.57 -6.58 -1.80
N THR A 153 -3.84 -6.35 -0.53
CA THR A 153 -3.49 -7.30 0.54
C THR A 153 -4.65 -7.49 1.51
N ALA A 154 -4.82 -8.69 2.09
CA ALA A 154 -5.85 -8.86 3.11
C ALA A 154 -5.37 -8.35 4.49
N SER A 155 -4.13 -8.67 4.88
CA SER A 155 -3.60 -8.33 6.20
C SER A 155 -2.19 -7.76 6.20
N GLY A 156 -1.48 -7.79 5.07
CA GLY A 156 -0.11 -7.26 4.98
C GLY A 156 -0.07 -5.73 4.99
N GLN A 157 1.09 -5.19 5.32
CA GLN A 157 1.41 -3.77 5.20
C GLN A 157 1.79 -3.45 3.75
N ILE A 158 1.47 -2.23 3.31
CA ILE A 158 1.96 -1.66 2.06
C ILE A 158 2.83 -0.45 2.42
N ASP A 159 4.12 -0.54 2.14
CA ASP A 159 5.11 0.53 2.31
C ASP A 159 5.55 1.04 0.93
N GLY A 160 5.28 2.31 0.64
CA GLY A 160 5.62 2.93 -0.64
C GLY A 160 6.48 4.18 -0.47
N GLN A 161 7.61 4.25 -1.17
CA GLN A 161 8.50 5.39 -1.18
C GLN A 161 8.87 5.80 -2.61
N ASN A 162 8.88 7.12 -2.88
CA ASN A 162 9.30 7.70 -4.17
C ASN A 162 8.50 7.13 -5.35
N ILE A 163 7.17 7.08 -5.22
CA ILE A 163 6.27 6.51 -6.23
C ILE A 163 5.80 7.61 -7.18
N ARG A 164 5.82 7.33 -8.49
CA ARG A 164 5.29 8.23 -9.52
C ARG A 164 4.40 7.50 -10.52
N GLY A 165 3.26 8.05 -10.90
CA GLY A 165 2.42 7.36 -11.87
C GLY A 165 1.10 8.05 -12.16
N ASP A 166 0.50 7.72 -13.31
CA ASP A 166 -0.82 8.25 -13.66
C ASP A 166 -1.94 7.50 -12.93
N HIS A 167 -1.66 6.31 -12.38
CA HIS A 167 -2.62 5.51 -11.61
C HIS A 167 -1.91 4.67 -10.53
N VAL A 168 -2.21 4.93 -9.27
CA VAL A 168 -1.71 4.15 -8.13
C VAL A 168 -2.87 3.77 -7.22
N ALA A 169 -3.21 2.49 -7.16
CA ALA A 169 -4.27 1.92 -6.35
C ALA A 169 -3.70 0.97 -5.29
N LEU A 170 -3.88 1.29 -4.01
CA LEU A 170 -3.32 0.53 -2.88
C LEU A 170 -4.45 0.18 -1.90
N ASN A 171 -4.70 -1.11 -1.67
CA ASN A 171 -5.81 -1.54 -0.82
C ASN A 171 -5.36 -2.60 0.19
N THR A 172 -5.81 -2.45 1.43
CA THR A 172 -5.64 -3.47 2.46
C THR A 172 -6.93 -3.71 3.24
N ALA A 173 -7.23 -4.95 3.65
CA ALA A 173 -8.40 -5.18 4.50
C ALA A 173 -8.08 -4.89 5.98
N SER A 174 -6.92 -5.29 6.49
CA SER A 174 -6.56 -5.18 7.92
C SER A 174 -5.15 -4.61 8.21
N GLY A 175 -4.38 -4.31 7.17
CA GLY A 175 -3.00 -3.81 7.30
C GLY A 175 -2.90 -2.29 7.34
N ARG A 176 -1.66 -1.79 7.41
CA ARG A 176 -1.34 -0.37 7.29
C ARG A 176 -0.91 -0.03 5.87
N ILE A 177 -1.22 1.18 5.41
CA ILE A 177 -0.62 1.77 4.22
C ILE A 177 0.26 2.93 4.68
N LYS A 178 1.54 2.90 4.31
CA LYS A 178 2.50 3.97 4.62
C LYS A 178 3.12 4.47 3.34
N LEU A 179 2.99 5.76 3.09
CA LEU A 179 3.45 6.39 1.86
C LEU A 179 4.42 7.52 2.15
N LYS A 180 5.42 7.65 1.29
CA LYS A 180 6.40 8.73 1.35
C LYS A 180 6.78 9.19 -0.05
N ASP A 181 6.73 10.50 -0.28
CA ASP A 181 7.16 11.14 -1.53
C ASP A 181 6.44 10.54 -2.75
N VAL A 182 5.11 10.69 -2.81
CA VAL A 182 4.27 10.12 -3.89
C VAL A 182 3.73 11.23 -4.79
N GLU A 183 3.93 11.10 -6.10
CA GLU A 183 3.41 12.00 -7.14
C GLU A 183 2.53 11.21 -8.13
N ALA A 184 1.21 11.17 -7.89
CA ALA A 184 0.30 10.33 -8.67
C ALA A 184 -1.19 10.72 -8.59
N ASP A 185 -2.03 10.14 -9.46
CA ASP A 185 -3.46 9.89 -9.13
C ASP A 185 -3.51 8.69 -8.19
N LEU A 186 -3.55 9.00 -6.88
CA LEU A 186 -3.47 8.03 -5.81
C LEU A 186 -4.87 7.70 -5.28
N LYS A 187 -5.19 6.42 -5.26
CA LYS A 187 -6.31 5.86 -4.50
C LYS A 187 -5.77 4.87 -3.48
N ALA A 188 -5.89 5.17 -2.19
CA ALA A 188 -5.52 4.23 -1.13
C ALA A 188 -6.70 3.97 -0.18
N SER A 189 -6.92 2.70 0.17
CA SER A 189 -8.00 2.35 1.09
C SER A 189 -7.67 1.23 2.07
N ALA A 190 -8.16 1.37 3.31
CA ALA A 190 -8.07 0.33 4.33
C ALA A 190 -9.44 0.04 4.95
N ALA A 191 -9.84 -1.23 5.09
CA ALA A 191 -11.10 -1.54 5.78
C ALA A 191 -10.93 -1.41 7.31
N SER A 192 -9.89 -2.01 7.88
CA SER A 192 -9.49 -1.84 9.28
C SER A 192 -7.99 -1.58 9.34
N GLY A 193 -7.57 -0.33 9.50
CA GLY A 193 -6.15 -0.01 9.43
C GLY A 193 -5.91 1.48 9.32
N GLU A 194 -4.64 1.84 9.30
CA GLU A 194 -4.19 3.22 9.27
C GLU A 194 -3.59 3.54 7.90
N ILE A 195 -3.83 4.77 7.42
CA ILE A 195 -3.12 5.33 6.28
C ILE A 195 -2.25 6.47 6.79
N SER A 196 -0.93 6.31 6.70
CA SER A 196 0.03 7.34 7.04
C SER A 196 0.78 7.79 5.79
N ALA A 197 0.88 9.10 5.56
CA ALA A 197 1.50 9.62 4.36
C ALA A 197 2.38 10.85 4.63
N LEU A 198 3.53 10.89 3.96
CA LEU A 198 4.45 12.02 3.97
C LEU A 198 4.66 12.50 2.52
N ASN A 199 4.43 13.78 2.25
CA ASN A 199 4.61 14.41 0.94
C ASN A 199 3.83 13.72 -0.19
N LEU A 200 2.52 13.97 -0.25
CA LEU A 200 1.66 13.58 -1.37
C LEU A 200 1.49 14.72 -2.37
N MET A 201 1.52 14.39 -3.66
CA MET A 201 1.27 15.34 -4.74
C MET A 201 0.42 14.73 -5.86
N GLY A 202 -0.56 15.47 -6.37
CA GLY A 202 -1.45 15.01 -7.45
C GLY A 202 -2.93 14.93 -7.02
N ASN A 203 -3.67 13.98 -7.57
CA ASN A 203 -5.08 13.77 -7.22
C ASN A 203 -5.16 12.65 -6.19
N ILE A 204 -5.54 12.97 -4.96
CA ILE A 204 -5.39 12.06 -3.82
C ILE A 204 -6.77 11.66 -3.28
N ARG A 205 -7.04 10.36 -3.23
CA ARG A 205 -8.25 9.78 -2.63
C ARG A 205 -7.87 8.75 -1.57
N LEU A 206 -8.14 9.07 -0.31
CA LEU A 206 -7.86 8.20 0.82
C LEU A 206 -9.15 7.83 1.54
N SER A 207 -9.32 6.56 1.88
CA SER A 207 -10.51 6.14 2.63
C SER A 207 -10.23 5.01 3.62
N VAL A 208 -10.73 5.17 4.85
CA VAL A 208 -10.68 4.12 5.88
C VAL A 208 -12.09 3.84 6.41
N ALA A 209 -12.42 2.57 6.62
CA ALA A 209 -13.68 2.23 7.30
C ALA A 209 -13.52 2.24 8.83
N SER A 210 -12.41 1.71 9.34
CA SER A 210 -12.03 1.80 10.75
C SER A 210 -10.52 2.03 10.88
N GLY A 211 -10.13 3.11 11.54
CA GLY A 211 -8.74 3.53 11.72
C GLY A 211 -8.51 4.95 11.21
N ASP A 212 -7.28 5.44 11.33
CA ASP A 212 -6.97 6.86 11.20
C ASP A 212 -6.28 7.16 9.85
N ILE A 213 -6.38 8.41 9.42
CA ILE A 213 -5.64 8.95 8.27
C ILE A 213 -4.76 10.10 8.76
N ASP A 214 -3.45 9.90 8.69
CA ASP A 214 -2.44 10.89 9.05
C ASP A 214 -1.64 11.31 7.82
N ILE A 215 -1.70 12.60 7.47
CA ILE A 215 -0.96 13.16 6.32
C ILE A 215 -0.08 14.31 6.80
N ASP A 216 1.22 14.23 6.52
CA ASP A 216 2.17 15.33 6.67
C ASP A 216 2.67 15.77 5.28
N GLY A 217 2.26 16.94 4.83
CA GLY A 217 2.57 17.47 3.51
C GLY A 217 1.70 16.86 2.41
N CYS A 218 0.75 17.66 1.90
CA CYS A 218 -0.04 17.30 0.72
C CYS A 218 -0.18 18.51 -0.19
N LYS A 219 -0.01 18.32 -1.51
CA LYS A 219 -0.18 19.35 -2.52
C LYS A 219 -1.00 18.83 -3.69
N GLY A 220 -2.26 19.21 -3.80
CA GLY A 220 -3.13 18.60 -4.80
C GLY A 220 -4.63 18.81 -4.57
N GLU A 221 -5.43 18.04 -5.31
CA GLU A 221 -6.81 17.69 -4.95
C GLU A 221 -6.76 16.62 -3.85
N LEU A 222 -7.48 16.81 -2.74
CA LEU A 222 -7.58 15.81 -1.68
C LEU A 222 -9.04 15.47 -1.36
N LYS A 223 -9.35 14.18 -1.44
CA LYS A 223 -10.59 13.57 -0.93
C LYS A 223 -10.24 12.53 0.11
N ALA A 224 -10.41 12.85 1.38
CA ALA A 224 -10.12 11.95 2.49
C ALA A 224 -11.39 11.63 3.29
N SER A 225 -11.65 10.35 3.58
CA SER A 225 -12.82 9.95 4.34
C SER A 225 -12.59 8.82 5.33
N ALA A 226 -13.13 8.95 6.55
CA ALA A 226 -13.11 7.92 7.58
C ALA A 226 -14.53 7.60 8.05
N ALA A 227 -14.92 6.33 8.11
CA ALA A 227 -16.20 5.97 8.73
C ALA A 227 -16.07 5.94 10.27
N SER A 228 -14.97 5.42 10.80
CA SER A 228 -14.62 5.49 12.22
C SER A 228 -13.12 5.70 12.37
N GLY A 229 -12.71 6.84 12.89
CA GLY A 229 -11.31 7.22 13.08
C GLY A 229 -11.10 8.69 12.74
N ASP A 230 -9.96 9.20 13.20
CA ASP A 230 -9.60 10.60 13.06
C ASP A 230 -8.88 10.85 11.73
N ILE A 231 -9.02 12.06 11.20
CA ILE A 231 -8.29 12.50 10.01
C ILE A 231 -7.48 13.73 10.39
N VAL A 232 -6.16 13.60 10.36
CA VAL A 232 -5.21 14.68 10.65
C VAL A 232 -4.38 14.97 9.41
N ILE A 233 -4.43 16.21 8.94
CA ILE A 233 -3.70 16.66 7.76
C ILE A 233 -2.90 17.90 8.13
N ILE A 234 -1.58 17.81 8.05
CA ILE A 234 -0.67 18.92 8.34
C ILE A 234 0.04 19.32 7.04
N GLY A 235 0.19 20.61 6.80
CA GLY A 235 0.94 21.12 5.66
C GLY A 235 0.20 20.97 4.32
N PHE A 236 -1.11 21.21 4.31
CA PHE A 236 -1.92 21.06 3.10
C PHE A 236 -1.88 22.29 2.19
N THR A 237 -1.56 22.09 0.91
CA THR A 237 -1.63 23.09 -0.16
C THR A 237 -2.63 22.65 -1.22
N LEU A 238 -3.81 23.25 -1.23
CA LEU A 238 -4.86 22.92 -2.20
C LEU A 238 -4.47 23.43 -3.59
N THR A 239 -4.65 22.59 -4.61
CA THR A 239 -4.56 23.01 -6.02
C THR A 239 -5.86 22.81 -6.79
N ASP A 240 -6.88 22.23 -6.15
CA ASP A 240 -8.24 22.05 -6.65
C ASP A 240 -9.21 21.90 -5.45
N GLU A 241 -10.51 21.83 -5.73
CA GLU A 241 -11.56 21.59 -4.74
C GLU A 241 -11.25 20.33 -3.91
N SER A 242 -11.31 20.45 -2.59
CA SER A 242 -10.93 19.36 -1.69
C SER A 242 -11.97 19.14 -0.59
N SER A 243 -12.11 17.88 -0.17
CA SER A 243 -13.09 17.49 0.85
C SER A 243 -12.52 16.48 1.84
N VAL A 244 -12.72 16.72 3.12
CA VAL A 244 -12.30 15.82 4.20
C VAL A 244 -13.50 15.53 5.11
N SER A 245 -13.80 14.26 5.34
CA SER A 245 -14.99 13.89 6.11
C SER A 245 -14.81 12.69 7.02
N ALA A 246 -15.26 12.80 8.27
CA ALA A 246 -15.36 11.68 9.21
C ALA A 246 -16.82 11.42 9.62
N ALA A 247 -17.26 10.17 9.66
CA ALA A 247 -18.57 9.86 10.23
C ALA A 247 -18.50 9.79 11.76
N SER A 248 -17.47 9.15 12.31
CA SER A 248 -17.17 9.15 13.74
C SER A 248 -15.68 9.35 13.94
N GLY A 249 -15.28 10.50 14.47
CA GLY A 249 -13.90 10.93 14.58
C GLY A 249 -13.74 12.41 14.27
N ASP A 250 -12.62 12.96 14.69
CA ASP A 250 -12.27 14.36 14.51
C ASP A 250 -11.61 14.58 13.14
N VAL A 251 -11.79 15.79 12.61
CA VAL A 251 -11.14 16.23 11.37
C VAL A 251 -10.31 17.47 11.68
N GLU A 252 -9.00 17.34 11.58
CA GLU A 252 -8.05 18.44 11.78
C GLU A 252 -7.26 18.68 10.49
N VAL A 253 -7.37 19.88 9.93
CA VAL A 253 -6.63 20.29 8.74
C VAL A 253 -5.84 21.55 9.04
N LYS A 254 -4.53 21.48 8.85
CA LYS A 254 -3.59 22.58 8.97
C LYS A 254 -2.97 22.92 7.63
N LEU A 255 -3.22 24.14 7.17
CA LEU A 255 -2.80 24.60 5.84
C LEU A 255 -1.32 24.95 5.79
N ALA A 256 -0.68 24.69 4.65
CA ALA A 256 0.65 25.18 4.33
C ALA A 256 0.62 26.56 3.64
N ALA A 257 -0.48 26.88 2.96
CA ALA A 257 -0.69 28.15 2.27
C ALA A 257 -2.16 28.59 2.37
N SER A 258 -2.41 29.89 2.15
CA SER A 258 -3.79 30.38 2.02
C SER A 258 -4.49 29.65 0.86
N PRO A 259 -5.71 29.11 1.06
CA PRO A 259 -6.37 28.33 0.03
C PRO A 259 -6.85 29.26 -1.09
N GLU A 260 -6.75 28.81 -2.34
CA GLU A 260 -7.30 29.49 -3.52
C GLU A 260 -8.52 28.74 -4.10
N TYR A 261 -8.78 27.53 -3.59
CA TYR A 261 -9.82 26.60 -4.04
C TYR A 261 -10.76 26.23 -2.90
N ASP A 262 -11.94 25.75 -3.25
CA ASP A 262 -12.98 25.43 -2.29
C ASP A 262 -12.57 24.25 -1.38
N LEU A 263 -12.93 24.35 -0.10
CA LEU A 263 -12.59 23.36 0.92
C LEU A 263 -13.81 23.01 1.76
N SER A 264 -14.14 21.72 1.83
CA SER A 264 -15.19 21.21 2.71
C SER A 264 -14.63 20.28 3.77
N LEU A 265 -14.88 20.58 5.04
CA LEU A 265 -14.57 19.72 6.18
C LEU A 265 -15.88 19.30 6.88
N SER A 266 -16.04 18.03 7.22
CA SER A 266 -17.23 17.59 7.94
C SER A 266 -17.01 16.43 8.90
N ALA A 267 -17.60 16.50 10.09
CA ALA A 267 -17.67 15.39 11.04
C ALA A 267 -19.11 15.13 11.47
N ALA A 268 -19.62 13.91 11.31
CA ALA A 268 -20.95 13.61 11.84
C ALA A 268 -20.90 13.44 13.37
N SER A 269 -19.86 12.79 13.89
CA SER A 269 -19.59 12.74 15.32
C SER A 269 -18.12 12.97 15.64
N GLY A 270 -17.76 14.23 15.82
CA GLY A 270 -16.41 14.69 16.17
C GLY A 270 -16.28 16.19 15.96
N ASP A 271 -15.17 16.76 16.36
CA ASP A 271 -14.83 18.16 16.14
C ASP A 271 -14.23 18.35 14.73
N CYS A 272 -14.47 19.51 14.12
CA CYS A 272 -13.81 19.92 12.89
C CYS A 272 -12.98 21.17 13.13
N GLN A 273 -11.72 21.12 12.73
CA GLN A 273 -10.78 22.22 12.85
C GLN A 273 -10.10 22.50 11.52
N LEU A 274 -10.11 23.78 11.14
CA LEU A 274 -9.27 24.32 10.08
C LEU A 274 -8.29 25.34 10.66
N ASP A 275 -7.01 25.03 10.63
CA ASP A 275 -5.93 25.93 11.03
C ASP A 275 -5.27 26.55 9.80
N PHE A 276 -5.33 27.88 9.69
CA PHE A 276 -4.64 28.63 8.64
C PHE A 276 -3.13 28.73 8.88
N ASN A 277 -2.59 28.33 10.04
CA ASN A 277 -1.16 28.23 10.29
C ASN A 277 -0.37 29.52 10.01
N GLY A 278 -0.90 30.64 10.46
CA GLY A 278 -0.38 32.00 10.27
C GLY A 278 -0.72 32.62 8.92
N ASN A 279 -1.30 31.86 7.98
CA ASN A 279 -1.65 32.36 6.65
C ASN A 279 -2.81 33.37 6.68
N ASP A 280 -2.98 34.10 5.58
CA ASP A 280 -4.07 35.06 5.43
C ASP A 280 -5.42 34.34 5.31
N ILE A 281 -6.34 34.71 6.18
CA ILE A 281 -7.71 34.20 6.15
C ILE A 281 -8.48 35.00 5.10
N ASN A 282 -8.74 34.36 3.96
CA ASN A 282 -9.58 34.87 2.89
C ASN A 282 -10.60 33.80 2.52
N GLY A 283 -11.85 34.21 2.27
CA GLY A 283 -12.87 33.27 1.83
C GLY A 283 -14.28 33.69 2.21
N THR A 284 -15.24 32.97 1.65
CA THR A 284 -16.61 32.93 2.17
C THR A 284 -16.71 31.67 3.02
N PHE A 285 -17.05 31.83 4.30
CA PHE A 285 -17.08 30.77 5.29
C PHE A 285 -18.51 30.44 5.66
N ASP A 286 -18.85 29.15 5.60
CA ASP A 286 -20.11 28.60 6.10
C ASP A 286 -19.78 27.57 7.20
N LEU A 287 -19.95 27.98 8.46
CA LEU A 287 -19.64 27.16 9.62
C LEU A 287 -20.94 26.65 10.23
N THR A 288 -21.11 25.32 10.28
CA THR A 288 -22.34 24.68 10.76
C THR A 288 -22.09 23.78 11.96
N ALA A 289 -22.78 24.02 13.07
CA ALA A 289 -22.71 23.15 14.24
C ALA A 289 -24.08 23.01 14.91
N ARG A 290 -24.19 22.09 15.89
CA ARG A 290 -25.39 22.05 16.74
C ARG A 290 -25.61 23.40 17.43
N ALA A 291 -26.85 23.88 17.47
CA ALA A 291 -27.24 25.14 18.08
C ALA A 291 -27.12 25.06 19.62
N ASN A 292 -25.90 25.21 20.10
CA ASN A 292 -25.53 25.35 21.50
C ASN A 292 -24.48 26.46 21.61
N ARG A 293 -24.43 27.13 22.78
CA ARG A 293 -23.44 28.19 23.02
C ARG A 293 -22.02 27.62 22.88
N ASN A 294 -21.17 28.34 22.14
CA ASN A 294 -19.72 28.09 22.00
C ASN A 294 -19.30 26.86 21.17
N ARG A 295 -20.10 26.43 20.19
CA ARG A 295 -19.73 25.34 19.27
C ARG A 295 -19.09 25.80 17.96
N ILE A 296 -19.23 27.07 17.60
CA ILE A 296 -18.58 27.66 16.43
C ILE A 296 -17.63 28.74 16.93
N SER A 297 -16.37 28.67 16.53
CA SER A 297 -15.33 29.65 16.86
C SER A 297 -14.51 29.99 15.62
N ALA A 298 -14.21 31.28 15.44
CA ALA A 298 -13.38 31.78 14.36
C ALA A 298 -12.70 33.09 14.78
N PRO A 299 -11.53 33.44 14.20
CA PRO A 299 -10.79 34.67 14.51
C PRO A 299 -11.34 35.90 13.77
N PHE A 300 -12.61 35.87 13.36
CA PHE A 300 -13.30 36.93 12.62
C PHE A 300 -14.76 37.05 13.06
N GLN A 301 -15.40 38.18 12.70
CA GLN A 301 -16.82 38.40 12.97
C GLN A 301 -17.69 37.74 11.90
N PHE A 302 -18.86 37.25 12.30
CA PHE A 302 -19.84 36.67 11.38
C PHE A 302 -20.80 37.74 10.87
N ASP A 303 -21.14 37.65 9.58
CA ASP A 303 -22.08 38.56 8.92
C ASP A 303 -23.53 38.15 9.15
N ARG A 304 -23.77 36.83 9.26
CA ARG A 304 -25.10 36.25 9.44
C ARG A 304 -25.05 35.01 10.32
N GLU A 305 -26.14 34.79 11.02
CA GLU A 305 -26.44 33.56 11.75
C GLU A 305 -27.86 33.10 11.39
N GLU A 306 -28.00 31.84 11.00
CA GLU A 306 -29.27 31.21 10.70
C GLU A 306 -29.41 29.92 11.50
N ILE A 307 -30.58 29.71 12.10
CA ILE A 307 -30.91 28.49 12.84
C ILE A 307 -31.85 27.65 12.00
N HIS A 308 -31.52 26.38 11.82
CA HIS A 308 -32.28 25.42 11.03
C HIS A 308 -32.66 24.23 11.90
N LYS A 309 -33.93 23.81 11.85
CA LYS A 309 -34.37 22.59 12.54
C LYS A 309 -33.95 21.37 11.72
N ARG A 310 -33.21 20.45 12.35
CA ARG A 310 -32.94 19.11 11.85
C ARG A 310 -33.88 18.12 12.55
N TRP A 311 -34.06 16.93 11.98
CA TRP A 311 -35.00 15.90 12.45
C TRP A 311 -35.16 15.85 13.99
N GLY A 312 -36.40 15.98 14.47
CA GLY A 312 -36.72 16.04 15.90
C GLY A 312 -36.47 17.43 16.50
N ASP A 313 -35.95 17.47 17.74
CA ASP A 313 -35.65 18.70 18.48
C ASP A 313 -34.20 19.18 18.31
N THR A 314 -33.47 18.62 17.32
CA THR A 314 -32.07 19.02 17.09
C THR A 314 -32.02 20.26 16.22
N GLU A 315 -31.64 21.39 16.80
CA GLU A 315 -31.38 22.63 16.07
C GLU A 315 -29.91 22.70 15.66
N MET A 316 -29.68 23.10 14.41
CA MET A 316 -28.36 23.43 13.87
C MET A 316 -28.27 24.94 13.68
N VAL A 317 -27.09 25.49 13.88
CA VAL A 317 -26.79 26.90 13.60
C VAL A 317 -25.73 26.95 12.51
N THR A 318 -25.99 27.75 11.49
CA THR A 318 -25.03 28.09 10.43
C THR A 318 -24.64 29.54 10.59
N LYS A 319 -23.34 29.80 10.74
CA LYS A 319 -22.79 31.16 10.78
C LYS A 319 -21.97 31.40 9.52
N THR A 320 -22.29 32.48 8.81
CA THR A 320 -21.64 32.82 7.55
C THR A 320 -20.79 34.08 7.70
N ALA A 321 -19.62 34.12 7.07
CA ALA A 321 -18.77 35.31 7.04
C ALA A 321 -18.05 35.44 5.69
N LYS A 322 -17.92 36.66 5.19
CA LYS A 322 -17.08 36.98 4.04
C LYS A 322 -15.82 37.71 4.53
N VAL A 323 -14.66 37.06 4.43
CA VAL A 323 -13.39 37.59 4.91
C VAL A 323 -12.46 37.89 3.73
N GLY A 324 -11.85 39.08 3.75
CA GLY A 324 -10.89 39.51 2.73
C GLY A 324 -11.52 39.55 1.33
N LYS A 325 -10.92 38.83 0.37
CA LYS A 325 -11.43 38.76 -1.02
C LYS A 325 -12.79 38.07 -1.13
N GLY A 326 -13.16 37.24 -0.13
CA GLY A 326 -14.40 36.46 -0.14
C GLY A 326 -14.36 35.21 -1.02
N THR A 327 -13.18 34.82 -1.49
CA THR A 327 -12.91 33.55 -2.18
C THR A 327 -11.68 32.92 -1.55
N PRO A 328 -11.58 31.59 -1.45
CA PRO A 328 -12.53 30.57 -1.93
C PRO A 328 -13.73 30.37 -1.01
N TYR A 329 -14.63 29.43 -1.33
CA TYR A 329 -15.70 28.99 -0.44
C TYR A 329 -15.21 27.89 0.51
N ILE A 330 -15.43 28.07 1.80
CA ILE A 330 -14.96 27.17 2.85
C ILE A 330 -16.14 26.76 3.70
N SER A 331 -16.49 25.48 3.64
CA SER A 331 -17.57 24.87 4.42
C SER A 331 -16.99 23.99 5.50
N ILE A 332 -17.36 24.22 6.76
CA ILE A 332 -16.95 23.37 7.87
C ILE A 332 -18.19 23.01 8.68
N SER A 333 -18.42 21.72 8.91
CA SER A 333 -19.62 21.28 9.61
C SER A 333 -19.34 20.18 10.62
N SER A 334 -19.98 20.27 11.79
CA SER A 334 -20.03 19.16 12.74
C SER A 334 -21.43 18.95 13.30
N ALA A 335 -21.94 17.73 13.28
CA ALA A 335 -23.28 17.46 13.81
C ALA A 335 -23.31 17.27 15.33
N SER A 336 -22.26 16.72 15.94
CA SER A 336 -22.21 16.45 17.39
C SER A 336 -21.05 17.12 18.13
N GLY A 337 -20.11 17.73 17.42
CA GLY A 337 -18.91 18.39 17.95
C GLY A 337 -18.90 19.91 17.74
N LYS A 338 -17.69 20.47 17.78
CA LYS A 338 -17.37 21.87 17.54
C LYS A 338 -16.84 22.07 16.13
N VAL A 339 -16.98 23.30 15.66
CA VAL A 339 -16.38 23.80 14.43
C VAL A 339 -15.47 24.96 14.80
N GLU A 340 -14.19 24.85 14.46
CA GLU A 340 -13.19 25.85 14.78
C GLU A 340 -12.37 26.23 13.55
N VAL A 341 -12.27 27.53 13.30
CA VAL A 341 -11.25 28.10 12.42
C VAL A 341 -10.18 28.73 13.31
N ARG A 342 -8.91 28.45 13.04
CA ARG A 342 -7.76 29.05 13.72
C ARG A 342 -6.92 29.86 12.73
N LYS A 343 -6.22 30.84 13.27
CA LYS A 343 -5.23 31.63 12.53
C LYS A 343 -3.85 31.09 12.80
#